data_AF-A0A371I608-F1
#
_entry.id   AF-A0A371I608-F1
#
_cell.length_a   1.000
_cell.length_b   1.000
_cell.length_c   1.000
_cell.angle_alpha   90.00
_cell.angle_beta   90.00
_cell.angle_gamma   90.00
#
_symmetry.space_group_name_H-M   'P 1'
#
loop_
_entity.id
_entity.type
_entity.pdbx_description
1 polymer ?
#
loop_
_entity_poly.entity_id
_entity_poly.type
_entity_poly.pdbx_seq_one_letter_code
_entity_poly.pdbx_strand_id
1 'polypeptide(L)' 'ASRLYKERLQNDAKYYIWDDPYLWRLYNDQVIRRCILDTEINPVLQFCHAAPRSGHYGSTRTARKVHDCGF' A
#
# COMPACT_ATOMS: atom_id res chain seq x y z
N ALA A 1 -17.32 -0.46 -21.53
CA ALA A 1 -16.82 0.60 -20.62
C ALA A 1 -16.87 1.94 -21.32
N SER A 2 -17.26 3.02 -20.62
CA SER A 2 -17.35 4.36 -21.20
C SER A 2 -15.96 4.86 -21.64
N ARG A 3 -15.92 5.77 -22.63
CA ARG A 3 -14.65 6.39 -23.10
C ARG A 3 -13.89 7.05 -21.94
N LEU A 4 -14.62 7.80 -21.11
CA LEU A 4 -14.10 8.47 -19.92
C LEU A 4 -13.43 7.51 -18.93
N TYR A 5 -13.99 6.30 -18.75
CA TYR A 5 -13.39 5.30 -17.87
C TYR A 5 -12.02 4.84 -18.39
N LYS A 6 -11.90 4.59 -19.70
CA LYS A 6 -10.62 4.18 -20.31
C LYS A 6 -9.56 5.27 -20.22
N GLU A 7 -9.94 6.53 -20.46
CA GLU A 7 -9.04 7.68 -20.35
C GLU A 7 -8.52 7.86 -18.92
N ARG A 8 -9.37 7.66 -17.90
CA ARG A 8 -8.96 7.68 -16.49
C ARG A 8 -7.96 6.58 -16.18
N LEU A 9 -8.24 5.34 -16.59
CA LEU A 9 -7.32 4.22 -16.37
C LEU A 9 -5.95 4.44 -17.03
N GLN A 10 -5.94 4.95 -18.27
CA GLN A 10 -4.68 5.29 -18.95
C GLN A 10 -3.91 6.40 -18.22
N ASN A 11 -4.62 7.39 -17.68
CA ASN A 11 -3.99 8.44 -16.89
C ASN A 11 -3.44 7.92 -15.56
N ASP A 12 -4.15 7.02 -14.90
CA ASP A 12 -3.73 6.44 -13.62
C ASP A 12 -2.53 5.50 -13.80
N ALA A 13 -2.51 4.72 -14.89
CA ALA A 13 -1.47 3.72 -15.17
C ALA A 13 -0.04 4.28 -15.14
N LYS A 14 0.16 5.58 -15.47
CA LYS A 14 1.47 6.23 -15.43
C LYS A 14 2.11 6.30 -14.04
N TYR A 15 1.32 6.10 -12.98
CA TYR A 15 1.80 6.11 -11.59
C TYR A 15 2.08 4.71 -11.04
N TYR A 16 1.81 3.66 -11.81
CA TYR A 16 1.95 2.29 -11.36
C TYR A 16 3.07 1.57 -12.10
N ILE A 17 3.78 0.71 -11.37
CA ILE A 17 4.85 -0.14 -11.89
C ILE A 17 4.45 -1.57 -11.54
N TRP A 18 4.43 -2.44 -12.56
CA TRP A 18 4.22 -3.88 -12.38
C TRP A 18 5.57 -4.58 -12.30
N ASP A 19 5.83 -5.23 -11.17
CA ASP A 19 7.01 -6.07 -10.93
C ASP A 19 6.53 -7.36 -10.28
N ASP A 20 6.24 -8.36 -11.13
CA ASP A 20 5.54 -9.59 -10.77
C ASP A 20 6.13 -10.26 -9.52
N PRO A 21 5.33 -10.56 -8.47
CA PRO A 21 3.86 -10.55 -8.39
C PRO A 21 3.24 -9.24 -7.85
N TYR A 22 4.02 -8.16 -7.73
CA TYR A 22 3.64 -6.96 -7.02
C TYR A 22 3.31 -5.78 -7.95
N LEU A 23 2.29 -5.03 -7.55
CA LEU A 23 2.00 -3.72 -8.10
C LEU A 23 2.58 -2.66 -7.17
N TRP A 24 3.30 -1.70 -7.72
CA TRP A 24 3.87 -0.57 -6.99
C TRP A 24 3.24 0.73 -7.47
N ARG A 25 3.10 1.71 -6.58
CA ARG A 25 2.60 3.05 -6.91
C ARG A 25 3.58 4.13 -6.49
N LEU A 26 3.87 5.05 -7.41
CA LEU A 26 4.60 6.29 -7.14
C LEU A 26 3.63 7.34 -6.58
N TYR A 27 3.93 7.86 -5.40
CA TYR A 27 3.15 8.91 -4.74
C TYR A 27 3.77 10.29 -4.93
N ASN A 28 3.02 11.34 -4.59
CA ASN A 28 3.46 12.74 -4.71
C ASN A 28 4.65 13.08 -3.81
N ASP A 29 4.89 12.28 -2.76
CA ASP A 29 6.08 12.36 -1.90
C ASP A 29 7.33 11.74 -2.57
N GLN A 30 7.22 11.32 -3.84
CA GLN A 30 8.23 10.62 -4.62
C GLN A 30 8.63 9.26 -4.04
N VAL A 31 7.85 8.73 -3.09
CA VAL A 31 8.06 7.41 -2.51
C VAL A 31 7.26 6.39 -3.32
N ILE A 32 7.91 5.28 -3.67
CA ILE A 32 7.28 4.12 -4.27
C ILE A 32 6.81 3.21 -3.15
N ARG A 33 5.52 2.87 -3.13
CA ARG A 33 4.93 1.96 -2.13
C ARG A 33 4.28 0.76 -2.81
N ARG A 34 4.35 -0.40 -2.16
CA ARG A 34 3.71 -1.62 -2.63
C ARG A 34 2.19 -1.47 -2.48
N CYS A 35 1.43 -1.79 -3.52
CA CYS A 35 -0.01 -1.95 -3.41
C CYS A 35 -0.30 -3.28 -2.72
N ILE A 36 -1.20 -3.26 -1.75
CA ILE A 36 -1.67 -4.47 -1.06
C ILE A 36 -2.94 -4.93 -1.75
N LEU A 37 -3.00 -6.20 -2.17
CA LEU A 37 -4.21 -6.78 -2.71
C LEU A 37 -5.28 -6.87 -1.63
N ASP A 38 -6.55 -6.72 -1.99
CA ASP A 38 -7.66 -6.80 -1.02
C ASP A 38 -7.65 -8.10 -0.21
N THR A 39 -7.22 -9.20 -0.83
CA THR A 39 -7.04 -10.52 -0.20
C THR A 39 -5.92 -10.55 0.84
N GLU A 40 -4.94 -9.66 0.73
CA GLU A 40 -3.79 -9.54 1.63
C GLU A 40 -4.00 -8.51 2.75
N ILE A 41 -5.00 -7.63 2.66
CA ILE A 41 -5.24 -6.58 3.67
C ILE A 41 -5.41 -7.17 5.06
N ASN A 42 -6.30 -8.15 5.22
CA ASN A 42 -6.55 -8.78 6.53
C ASN A 42 -5.32 -9.51 7.08
N PRO A 43 -4.62 -10.37 6.29
CA PRO A 43 -3.36 -10.97 6.70
C PRO A 43 -2.29 -9.95 7.14
N VAL A 44 -2.10 -8.87 6.38
CA VAL A 44 -1.12 -7.82 6.72
C VAL A 44 -1.51 -7.13 8.03
N LEU A 45 -2.78 -6.77 8.21
CA LEU A 45 -3.24 -6.15 9.45
C LEU A 45 -3.01 -7.08 10.65
N GLN A 46 -3.36 -8.36 10.54
CA GLN A 46 -3.13 -9.35 11.60
C GLN A 46 -1.64 -9.51 11.92
N PHE A 47 -0.78 -9.58 10.90
CA PHE A 47 0.67 -9.60 11.07
C PHE A 47 1.15 -8.37 11.83
N CYS A 48 0.73 -7.17 11.43
CA CYS A 48 1.11 -5.92 12.08
C CYS A 48 0.56 -5.78 13.52
N HIS A 49 -0.55 -6.44 13.82
CA HIS A 49 -1.09 -6.53 15.17
C HIS A 49 -0.27 -7.45 16.08
N ALA A 50 0.23 -8.56 15.54
CA ALA A 50 1.02 -9.56 16.26
C ALA A 50 2.51 -9.20 16.35
N ALA A 51 3.03 -8.39 15.42
CA ALA A 51 4.41 -7.96 15.41
C ALA A 51 4.78 -7.24 16.73
N PRO A 52 5.89 -7.61 17.40
CA PRO A 52 6.36 -6.92 18.59
C PRO A 52 6.60 -5.45 18.25
N ARG A 53 5.90 -4.53 18.93
CA ARG A 53 6.13 -3.09 18.75
C ARG A 53 7.53 -2.77 19.29
N SER A 54 8.51 -2.56 18.42
CA SER A 54 9.83 -2.08 18.82
C SER A 54 9.72 -0.60 19.23
N GLY A 55 9.35 -0.35 20.49
CA GLY A 55 9.52 0.97 21.11
C GLY A 55 8.32 1.50 21.89
N HIS A 56 8.68 2.25 22.95
CA HIS A 56 7.77 3.03 23.79
C HIS A 56 7.25 4.27 23.04
N TYR A 57 6.32 4.07 22.12
CA TYR A 57 5.63 5.17 21.49
C TYR A 57 4.14 5.06 21.80
N GLY A 58 3.57 6.12 22.38
CA GLY A 58 2.16 6.22 22.76
C GLY A 58 1.20 5.91 21.61
N SER A 59 -0.08 5.81 21.94
CA SER A 59 -1.20 5.44 21.06
C SER A 59 -1.14 6.08 19.66
N THR A 60 -0.49 5.40 18.71
CA THR A 60 -0.41 5.85 17.31
C THR A 60 -0.99 4.84 16.36
N ARG A 61 -1.96 5.35 15.61
CA ARG A 61 -2.76 4.83 14.49
C ARG A 61 -2.16 3.66 13.70
N THR A 62 -3.01 2.68 13.41
CA THR A 62 -2.79 1.47 12.59
C THR A 62 -1.93 1.70 11.34
N ALA A 63 -2.08 2.84 10.65
CA ALA A 63 -1.30 3.16 9.46
C ALA A 63 0.23 3.20 9.69
N ARG A 64 0.69 3.60 10.88
CA ARG A 64 2.12 3.62 11.20
C ARG A 64 2.68 2.20 11.41
N LYS A 65 1.90 1.32 12.07
CA LYS A 65 2.30 -0.08 12.29
C LYS A 65 2.51 -0.84 10.99
N VAL A 66 1.63 -0.62 10.00
CA VAL A 66 1.74 -1.26 8.68
C VAL A 66 3.05 -0.87 8.00
N HIS A 67 3.37 0.44 8.03
CA HIS A 67 4.62 0.95 7.50
C HIS A 67 5.86 0.40 8.21
N ASP A 68 5.84 0.34 9.55
CA ASP A 68 6.96 -0.18 10.35
C ASP A 68 7.21 -1.68 10.09
N CYS A 69 6.18 -2.42 9.66
CA CYS A 69 6.27 -3.84 9.29
C CYS A 69 6.78 -4.06 7.85
N GLY A 70 7.11 -2.99 7.12
CA GLY A 70 7.61 -3.07 5.74
C GLY A 70 6.51 -3.15 4.69
N PHE A 71 5.29 -2.71 5.01
CA PHE A 71 4.14 -2.70 4.10
C PHE A 71 3.65 -1.29 3.75
#